data_AF-A0A959ZF08-F1
#
_entry.id   AF-A0A959ZF08-F1
#
_cell.length_a   1.000
_cell.length_b   1.000
_cell.length_c   1.000
_cell.angle_alpha   90.00
_cell.angle_beta   90.00
_cell.angle_gamma   90.00
#
_symmetry.space_group_name_H-M   'P 1'
#
loop_
_entity.id
_entity.type
_entity.pdbx_description
1 polymer ?
#
loop_
_entity_poly.entity_id
_entity_poly.type
_entity_poly.pdbx_seq_one_letter_code
_entity_poly.pdbx_strand_id
1 'polypeptide(L)'
;ESNVPIIMLTAKDSEIDKVVGLEIGADDYVTKPFAFEELLARVRARLRDSGRAEAQELVHGDGVHLDLRTRRATVAGREIELSAREFALAEIFLRHAGQVLSREQLLNGVWGYDHDPGTNIVGVYIAYLRRKLAIDGEIDPIETLRSVGYRLRDDR
;
A
#
# COMPACT_ATOMS: atom_id res chain seq x y z
N GLU A 1 -2.68 5.35 20.17
CA GLU A 1 -4.01 4.79 19.91
C GLU A 1 -4.05 4.28 18.47
N SER A 2 -4.64 3.12 18.24
CA SER A 2 -4.69 2.48 16.92
C SER A 2 -5.98 2.91 16.22
N ASN A 3 -5.90 3.61 15.09
CA ASN A 3 -7.06 4.06 14.29
C ASN A 3 -7.58 2.96 13.36
N VAL A 4 -7.63 1.71 13.84
CA VAL A 4 -8.09 0.56 13.06
C VAL A 4 -9.59 0.42 13.26
N PRO A 5 -10.42 0.51 12.20
CA PRO A 5 -11.86 0.35 12.35
C PRO A 5 -12.24 -1.05 12.84
N ILE A 6 -13.03 -1.15 13.92
CA ILE A 6 -13.49 -2.41 14.52
C ILE A 6 -14.99 -2.60 14.27
N ILE A 7 -15.36 -3.66 13.56
CA ILE A 7 -16.76 -4.10 13.41
C ILE A 7 -16.98 -5.33 14.28
N MET A 8 -17.89 -5.24 15.26
CA MET A 8 -18.22 -6.35 16.15
C MET A 8 -19.46 -7.11 15.66
N LEU A 9 -19.37 -8.44 15.61
CA LEU A 9 -20.49 -9.33 15.24
C LEU A 9 -21.06 -10.00 16.49
N THR A 10 -22.36 -9.87 16.75
CA THR A 10 -22.99 -10.41 17.97
C THR A 10 -24.26 -11.20 17.68
N ALA A 11 -24.54 -12.24 18.46
CA ALA A 11 -25.83 -12.93 18.47
C ALA A 11 -26.82 -12.36 19.49
N LYS A 12 -26.41 -11.33 20.25
CA LYS A 12 -27.23 -10.69 21.27
C LYS A 12 -28.01 -9.54 20.66
N ASP A 13 -29.32 -9.62 20.81
CA ASP A 13 -30.39 -8.84 20.21
C ASP A 13 -30.92 -7.73 21.11
N SER A 14 -30.39 -7.60 22.34
CA SER A 14 -30.79 -6.52 23.26
C SER A 14 -30.17 -5.17 22.84
N GLU A 15 -31.00 -4.12 22.72
CA GLU A 15 -30.54 -2.76 22.38
C GLU A 15 -29.55 -2.18 23.41
N ILE A 16 -29.59 -2.68 24.65
CA ILE A 16 -28.72 -2.24 25.76
C ILE A 16 -27.27 -2.71 25.54
N ASP A 17 -27.04 -3.88 24.94
CA ASP A 17 -25.69 -4.41 24.66
C ASP A 17 -24.99 -3.68 23.49
N LYS A 18 -25.74 -3.10 22.55
CA LYS A 18 -25.18 -2.36 21.41
C LYS A 18 -24.60 -1.00 21.82
N VAL A 19 -25.25 -0.33 22.76
CA VAL A 19 -24.82 0.98 23.28
C VAL A 19 -23.56 0.84 24.13
N VAL A 20 -23.51 -0.16 25.02
CA VAL A 20 -22.32 -0.46 25.83
C VAL A 20 -21.14 -0.89 24.95
N GLY A 21 -21.41 -1.61 23.85
CA GLY A 21 -20.40 -1.98 22.89
C GLY A 21 -19.74 -0.81 22.14
N LEU A 22 -20.54 0.18 21.73
CA LEU A 22 -20.03 1.42 21.12
C LEU A 22 -19.17 2.22 22.10
N GLU A 23 -19.49 2.20 23.40
CA GLU A 23 -18.70 2.85 24.45
C GLU A 23 -17.36 2.14 24.75
N ILE A 24 -17.21 0.85 24.39
CA ILE A 24 -15.97 0.07 24.59
C ILE A 24 -14.98 0.22 23.41
N GLY A 25 -15.32 1.00 22.38
CA GLY A 25 -14.40 1.37 21.30
C GLY A 25 -14.51 0.53 20.03
N ALA A 26 -15.65 -0.12 19.80
CA ALA A 26 -15.98 -0.65 18.47
C ALA A 26 -16.66 0.43 17.63
N ASP A 27 -16.25 0.50 16.37
CA ASP A 27 -16.73 1.46 15.39
C ASP A 27 -18.14 1.09 14.90
N ASP A 28 -18.44 -0.20 14.72
CA ASP A 28 -19.74 -0.69 14.23
C ASP A 28 -20.15 -2.02 14.91
N TYR A 29 -21.45 -2.30 14.91
CA TYR A 29 -22.05 -3.51 15.48
C TYR A 29 -23.04 -4.14 14.50
N VAL A 30 -22.88 -5.43 14.22
CA VAL A 30 -23.78 -6.20 13.35
C VAL A 30 -24.32 -7.42 14.07
N THR A 31 -25.65 -7.55 14.14
CA THR A 31 -26.32 -8.69 14.76
C THR A 31 -26.41 -9.88 13.81
N LYS A 32 -26.22 -11.10 14.33
CA LYS A 32 -26.44 -12.35 13.61
C LYS A 32 -27.94 -12.75 13.69
N PRO A 33 -28.52 -13.30 12.61
CA PRO A 33 -27.91 -13.52 11.29
C PRO A 33 -27.86 -12.22 10.47
N PHE A 34 -26.80 -12.03 9.68
CA PHE A 34 -26.66 -10.90 8.76
C PHE A 34 -26.48 -11.38 7.31
N ALA A 35 -26.87 -10.53 6.36
CA ALA A 35 -26.53 -10.75 4.97
C ALA A 35 -25.05 -10.41 4.73
N PHE A 36 -24.35 -11.24 3.95
CA PHE A 36 -22.94 -10.99 3.63
C PHE A 36 -22.73 -9.65 2.92
N GLU A 37 -23.65 -9.27 2.02
CA GLU A 37 -23.65 -7.97 1.34
C GLU A 37 -23.77 -6.79 2.30
N GLU A 38 -24.52 -6.93 3.40
CA GLU A 38 -24.65 -5.89 4.42
C GLU A 38 -23.33 -5.69 5.16
N LEU A 39 -22.68 -6.79 5.56
CA LEU A 39 -21.36 -6.71 6.21
C LEU A 39 -20.32 -6.08 5.28
N LEU A 40 -20.31 -6.49 4.00
CA LEU A 40 -19.41 -5.90 3.00
C LEU A 40 -19.64 -4.40 2.80
N ALA A 41 -20.89 -3.96 2.75
CA ALA A 41 -21.21 -2.53 2.64
C ALA A 41 -20.67 -1.74 3.84
N ARG A 42 -20.80 -2.28 5.06
CA ARG A 42 -20.28 -1.65 6.30
C ARG A 42 -18.76 -1.60 6.33
N VAL A 43 -18.08 -2.68 5.95
CA VAL A 43 -16.61 -2.71 5.80
C VAL A 43 -16.16 -1.63 4.81
N ARG A 44 -16.78 -1.57 3.62
CA ARG A 44 -16.44 -0.57 2.60
C ARG A 44 -16.68 0.86 3.07
N ALA A 45 -17.76 1.12 3.82
CA ALA A 45 -18.05 2.44 4.36
C ALA A 45 -16.97 2.91 5.35
N ARG A 46 -16.47 2.02 6.22
CA ARG A 46 -15.41 2.35 7.19
C ARG A 46 -14.05 2.53 6.56
N LEU A 47 -13.76 1.79 5.49
CA LEU A 47 -12.53 1.99 4.71
C LEU A 47 -12.57 3.29 3.87
N ARG A 48 -13.74 3.89 3.63
CA ARG A 48 -13.84 5.20 2.95
C ARG A 48 -13.50 6.37 3.88
N ASP A 49 -13.65 6.21 5.20
CA ASP A 49 -13.42 7.27 6.19
C ASP A 49 -11.93 7.51 6.52
N SER A 50 -11.02 6.68 5.98
CA SER A 50 -9.57 6.94 6.04
C SER A 50 -9.07 7.97 5.02
N GLY A 51 -9.98 8.64 4.28
CA GLY A 51 -10.01 10.11 4.12
C GLY A 51 -8.79 10.87 3.59
N ARG A 52 -7.69 10.22 3.21
CA ARG A 52 -6.72 10.83 2.30
C ARG A 52 -7.30 10.64 0.91
N ALA A 53 -7.71 11.74 0.27
CA ALA A 53 -7.73 11.77 -1.18
C ALA A 53 -6.40 11.16 -1.63
N GLU A 54 -6.42 9.97 -2.25
CA GLU A 54 -5.20 9.32 -2.68
C GLU A 54 -4.46 10.33 -3.54
N ALA A 55 -3.24 10.68 -3.10
CA ALA A 55 -2.42 11.63 -3.82
C ALA A 55 -2.33 11.14 -5.27
N GLN A 56 -2.87 11.92 -6.20
CA GLN A 56 -2.92 11.56 -7.62
C GLN A 56 -1.53 11.65 -8.26
N GLU A 57 -0.61 12.32 -7.56
CA GLU A 57 0.79 12.41 -7.90
C GLU A 57 1.63 12.02 -6.69
N LEU A 58 2.69 11.27 -6.94
CA LEU A 58 3.70 10.92 -5.96
C LEU A 58 5.04 11.49 -6.41
N VAL A 59 5.74 12.16 -5.50
CA VAL A 59 7.02 12.80 -5.77
C VAL A 59 8.01 12.37 -4.71
N HIS A 60 9.22 12.04 -5.13
CA HIS A 60 10.31 11.66 -4.24
C HIS A 60 11.60 12.37 -4.64
N GLY A 61 12.13 13.18 -3.70
CA GLY A 61 13.25 14.09 -3.93
C GLY A 61 13.00 15.04 -5.10
N ASP A 62 14.09 15.51 -5.72
CA ASP A 62 14.05 16.34 -6.94
C ASP A 62 13.96 15.50 -8.24
N GLY A 63 13.97 14.18 -8.09
CA GLY A 63 14.21 13.24 -9.19
C GLY A 63 12.97 12.53 -9.69
N VAL A 64 12.18 11.88 -8.83
CA VAL A 64 11.19 10.88 -9.28
C VAL A 64 9.76 11.39 -9.09
N HIS A 65 8.98 11.41 -10.17
CA HIS A 65 7.56 11.78 -10.16
C HIS A 65 6.70 10.71 -10.84
N LEU A 66 5.56 10.41 -10.24
CA LEU A 66 4.57 9.45 -10.71
C LEU A 66 3.19 10.10 -10.74
N ASP A 67 2.63 10.28 -11.93
CA ASP A 67 1.21 10.63 -12.11
C ASP A 67 0.41 9.34 -12.19
N LEU A 68 -0.40 9.08 -11.16
CA LEU A 68 -1.19 7.86 -11.03
C LEU A 68 -2.41 7.86 -11.94
N ARG A 69 -2.92 9.04 -12.31
CA ARG A 69 -4.10 9.18 -13.18
C ARG A 69 -3.74 8.89 -14.64
N THR A 70 -2.61 9.41 -15.10
CA THR A 70 -2.14 9.19 -16.47
C THR A 70 -1.18 8.00 -16.59
N ARG A 71 -0.76 7.41 -15.47
CA ARG A 71 0.23 6.34 -15.39
C ARG A 71 1.56 6.73 -16.04
N ARG A 72 1.99 7.97 -15.85
CA ARG A 72 3.27 8.49 -16.37
C ARG A 72 4.28 8.59 -15.23
N ALA A 73 5.54 8.32 -15.57
CA ALA A 73 6.65 8.45 -14.63
C ALA A 73 7.73 9.33 -15.25
N THR A 74 8.29 10.23 -14.46
CA THR A 74 9.44 11.04 -14.87
C THR A 74 10.57 10.92 -13.84
N VAL A 75 11.80 10.96 -14.35
CA VAL A 75 13.05 10.93 -13.57
C VAL A 75 13.92 12.10 -14.02
N ALA A 76 14.27 13.00 -13.10
CA ALA A 76 14.99 14.25 -13.37
C ALA A 76 14.35 15.03 -14.56
N GLY A 77 13.02 15.13 -14.57
CA GLY A 77 12.24 15.80 -15.61
C GLY A 77 12.15 15.08 -16.96
N ARG A 78 12.75 13.88 -17.10
CA ARG A 78 12.66 13.05 -18.31
C ARG A 78 11.63 11.94 -18.13
N GLU A 79 10.72 11.80 -19.07
CA GLU A 79 9.74 10.71 -19.05
C GLU A 79 10.43 9.36 -19.27
N ILE A 80 10.01 8.37 -18.48
CA ILE A 80 10.49 6.99 -18.56
C ILE A 80 9.32 6.04 -18.75
N GLU A 81 9.52 4.99 -19.53
CA GLU A 81 8.50 3.95 -19.71
C GLU A 81 8.60 2.90 -18.61
N LEU A 82 7.53 2.74 -17.85
CA LEU A 82 7.37 1.66 -16.88
C LEU A 82 6.28 0.69 -17.36
N SER A 83 6.58 -0.61 -17.35
CA SER A 83 5.56 -1.65 -17.46
C SER A 83 4.60 -1.57 -16.27
N ALA A 84 3.44 -2.23 -16.38
CA ALA A 84 2.44 -2.21 -15.33
C ALA A 84 2.98 -2.63 -13.94
N ARG A 85 3.88 -3.62 -13.91
CA ARG A 85 4.49 -4.14 -12.68
C ARG A 85 5.61 -3.25 -12.16
N GLU A 86 6.43 -2.67 -13.03
CA GLU A 86 7.42 -1.68 -12.61
C GLU A 86 6.76 -0.43 -12.03
N PHE A 87 5.66 0.04 -12.65
CA PHE A 87 4.88 1.17 -12.16
C PHE A 87 4.28 0.89 -10.78
N ALA A 88 3.63 -0.26 -10.60
CA ALA A 88 3.06 -0.65 -9.31
C ALA A 88 4.14 -0.75 -8.22
N LEU A 89 5.31 -1.29 -8.55
CA LEU A 89 6.44 -1.37 -7.63
C LEU A 89 6.96 0.02 -7.25
N ALA A 90 7.12 0.91 -8.23
CA ALA A 90 7.54 2.29 -8.01
C ALA A 90 6.53 3.05 -7.12
N GLU A 91 5.23 2.91 -7.39
CA GLU A 91 4.16 3.48 -6.56
C GLU A 91 4.26 3.02 -5.11
N ILE A 92 4.42 1.72 -4.86
CA ILE A 92 4.58 1.18 -3.50
C ILE A 92 5.80 1.80 -2.81
N PHE A 93 6.94 1.90 -3.51
CA PHE A 93 8.14 2.52 -2.96
C PHE A 93 7.94 3.99 -2.62
N LEU A 94 7.34 4.79 -3.51
CA LEU A 94 7.12 6.21 -3.26
C LEU A 94 6.12 6.45 -2.12
N ARG A 95 5.09 5.61 -1.98
CA ARG A 95 4.17 5.68 -0.84
C ARG A 95 4.83 5.35 0.49
N HIS A 96 5.93 4.60 0.47
CA HIS A 96 6.66 4.12 1.65
C HIS A 96 8.16 4.50 1.59
N ALA A 97 8.46 5.70 1.06
CA ALA A 97 9.83 6.19 0.95
C ALA A 97 10.55 6.13 2.30
N GLY A 98 11.81 5.70 2.31
CA GLY A 98 12.61 5.51 3.53
C GLY A 98 12.25 4.29 4.39
N GLN A 99 11.13 3.61 4.13
CA GLN A 99 10.74 2.40 4.85
C GLN A 99 11.35 1.15 4.21
N VAL A 100 11.62 0.14 5.05
CA VAL A 100 12.09 -1.16 4.56
C VAL A 100 10.88 -2.04 4.25
N LEU A 101 10.77 -2.44 2.99
CA LEU A 101 9.73 -3.34 2.49
C LEU A 101 10.30 -4.73 2.28
N SER A 102 9.70 -5.73 2.93
CA SER A 102 10.09 -7.13 2.75
C SER A 102 9.77 -7.62 1.34
N ARG A 103 10.42 -8.71 0.91
CA ARG A 103 10.09 -9.34 -0.37
C ARG A 103 8.63 -9.77 -0.45
N GLU A 104 8.11 -10.30 0.65
CA GLU A 104 6.72 -10.75 0.74
C GLU A 104 5.75 -9.57 0.59
N GLN A 105 6.03 -8.43 1.23
CA GLN A 105 5.21 -7.22 1.07
C GLN A 105 5.19 -6.73 -0.37
N LEU A 106 6.36 -6.68 -1.02
CA LEU A 106 6.47 -6.27 -2.43
C LEU A 106 5.80 -7.28 -3.37
N LEU A 107 5.94 -8.58 -3.08
CA LEU A 107 5.32 -9.65 -3.86
C LEU A 107 3.80 -9.54 -3.76
N ASN A 108 3.25 -9.49 -2.56
CA ASN A 108 1.81 -9.40 -2.34
C ASN A 108 1.24 -8.10 -2.90
N GLY A 109 1.94 -6.98 -2.73
CA GLY A 109 1.49 -5.67 -3.21
C GLY A 109 1.42 -5.55 -4.73
N VAL A 110 2.28 -6.26 -5.47
CA VAL A 110 2.34 -6.17 -6.94
C VAL A 110 1.73 -7.39 -7.64
N TRP A 111 1.88 -8.59 -7.09
CA TRP A 111 1.43 -9.88 -7.67
C TRP A 111 0.25 -10.53 -6.95
N GLY A 112 -0.11 -10.09 -5.74
CA GLY A 112 -1.16 -10.72 -4.94
C GLY A 112 -0.69 -11.96 -4.18
N TYR A 113 -1.60 -12.57 -3.42
CA TYR A 113 -1.31 -13.66 -2.46
C TYR A 113 -1.16 -15.04 -3.10
N ASP A 114 -1.53 -15.21 -4.37
CA ASP A 114 -1.50 -16.51 -5.06
C ASP A 114 -0.12 -16.85 -5.65
N HIS A 115 0.90 -16.02 -5.40
CA HIS A 115 2.23 -16.19 -5.96
C HIS A 115 3.18 -16.86 -4.96
N ASP A 116 4.03 -17.77 -5.46
CA ASP A 116 5.03 -18.45 -4.64
C ASP A 116 6.06 -17.46 -4.08
N PRO A 117 6.16 -17.29 -2.75
CA PRO A 117 7.16 -16.44 -2.09
C PRO A 117 8.61 -16.84 -2.38
N GLY A 118 8.85 -18.09 -2.80
CA GLY A 118 10.16 -18.59 -3.23
C GLY A 118 10.62 -18.04 -4.58
N THR A 119 9.74 -17.40 -5.35
CA THR A 119 10.06 -16.86 -6.68
C THR A 119 10.89 -15.59 -6.59
N ASN A 120 12.02 -15.53 -7.31
CA ASN A 120 12.91 -14.35 -7.33
C ASN A 120 12.39 -13.20 -8.24
N ILE A 121 11.09 -13.16 -8.55
CA ILE A 121 10.51 -12.19 -9.50
C ILE A 121 10.62 -10.76 -8.97
N VAL A 122 10.47 -10.57 -7.65
CA VAL A 122 10.69 -9.27 -7.00
C VAL A 122 12.10 -8.78 -7.29
N GLY A 123 13.12 -9.63 -7.13
CA GLY A 123 14.52 -9.25 -7.40
C GLY A 123 14.76 -8.83 -8.85
N VAL A 124 14.11 -9.50 -9.81
CA VAL A 124 14.19 -9.15 -11.24
C VAL A 124 13.60 -7.77 -11.49
N TYR A 125 12.40 -7.50 -10.99
CA TYR A 125 11.73 -6.21 -11.19
C TYR A 125 12.40 -5.07 -10.41
N ILE A 126 13.01 -5.34 -9.26
CA ILE A 126 13.86 -4.38 -8.56
C ILE A 126 15.06 -3.99 -9.44
N ALA A 127 15.73 -4.96 -10.07
CA ALA A 127 16.84 -4.67 -10.96
C ALA A 127 16.43 -3.85 -12.18
N TYR A 128 15.22 -4.05 -12.71
CA TYR A 128 14.69 -3.27 -13.83
C TYR A 128 14.37 -1.84 -13.39
N LEU A 129 13.65 -1.71 -12.28
CA LEU A 129 13.25 -0.43 -11.73
C LEU A 129 14.47 0.43 -11.35
N ARG A 130 15.49 -0.16 -10.72
CA ARG A 130 16.77 0.53 -10.43
C ARG A 130 17.39 1.19 -11.65
N ARG A 131 17.48 0.46 -12.77
CA ARG A 131 18.07 1.01 -14.00
C ARG A 131 17.26 2.17 -14.58
N LYS A 132 15.94 2.13 -14.42
CA LYS A 132 15.05 3.17 -14.95
C LYS A 132 14.97 4.40 -14.03
N LEU A 133 15.12 4.21 -12.73
CA LEU A 133 15.12 5.29 -11.73
C LEU A 133 16.50 5.91 -11.48
N ALA A 134 17.57 5.29 -11.98
CA ALA A 134 18.92 5.80 -11.80
C ALA A 134 19.10 7.18 -12.45
N ILE A 135 19.74 8.09 -11.71
CA ILE A 135 20.19 9.39 -12.19
C ILE A 135 21.71 9.35 -12.27
N ASP A 136 22.27 9.81 -13.38
CA ASP A 136 23.72 9.79 -13.60
C ASP A 136 24.45 10.60 -12.52
N GLY A 137 25.40 9.96 -11.85
CA GLY A 137 26.18 10.59 -10.77
C GLY A 137 25.55 10.47 -9.38
N GLU A 138 24.33 9.92 -9.26
CA GLU A 138 23.68 9.68 -7.98
C GLU A 138 23.82 8.23 -7.50
N ILE A 139 23.52 8.01 -6.21
CA ILE A 139 23.54 6.69 -5.58
C ILE A 139 22.33 5.88 -6.05
N ASP A 140 22.46 4.55 -6.08
CA ASP A 140 21.33 3.64 -6.36
C ASP A 140 20.10 4.01 -5.50
N PRO A 141 18.98 4.39 -6.11
CA PRO A 141 17.80 4.88 -5.39
C PRO A 141 17.16 3.79 -4.54
N ILE A 142 17.35 2.51 -4.87
CA ILE A 142 16.78 1.39 -4.12
C ILE A 142 17.91 0.65 -3.41
N GLU A 143 17.96 0.72 -2.09
CA GLU A 143 18.89 -0.02 -1.26
C GLU A 143 18.42 -1.46 -1.02
N THR A 144 19.32 -2.44 -1.14
CA THR A 144 19.08 -3.81 -0.67
C THR A 144 19.54 -3.95 0.78
N LEU A 145 18.62 -4.28 1.69
CA LEU A 145 18.96 -4.73 3.04
C LEU A 145 18.96 -6.26 3.07
N ARG A 146 20.16 -6.86 3.14
CA ARG A 146 20.34 -8.32 3.08
C ARG A 146 19.46 -9.00 4.13
N SER A 147 18.72 -10.03 3.69
CA SER A 147 17.80 -10.83 4.51
C SER A 147 16.61 -10.07 5.11
N VAL A 148 16.43 -8.78 4.80
CA VAL A 148 15.30 -7.98 5.29
C VAL A 148 14.40 -7.56 4.13
N GLY A 149 14.95 -6.96 3.07
CA GLY A 149 14.14 -6.44 1.98
C GLY A 149 14.81 -5.33 1.20
N TYR A 150 14.00 -4.39 0.74
CA TYR A 150 14.41 -3.25 -0.08
C TYR A 150 13.87 -1.95 0.51
N ARG A 151 14.58 -0.85 0.27
CA ARG A 151 14.17 0.48 0.69
C ARG A 151 14.45 1.48 -0.42
N LEU A 152 13.49 2.35 -0.72
CA LEU A 152 13.78 3.56 -1.49
C LEU A 152 14.53 4.52 -0.57
N ARG A 153 15.73 4.94 -0.96
CA ARG A 153 16.55 5.88 -0.17
C ARG A 153 15.82 7.20 -0.03
N ASP A 154 15.78 7.72 1.18
CA ASP A 154 15.19 9.03 1.50
C ASP A 154 16.34 9.98 1.81
N ASP A 155 17.00 10.44 0.75
CA ASP A 155 17.98 11.51 0.83
C ASP A 155 17.18 12.80 0.60
N ARG A 156 16.69 13.39 1.70
CA ARG A 156 15.98 14.67 1.70
C ARG A 156 16.75 15.78 0.99
#